data_AF-A0A7Z9W674-F1
#
_entry.id   AF-A0A7Z9W674-F1
#
_cell.length_a   1.000
_cell.length_b   1.000
_cell.length_c   1.000
_cell.angle_alpha   90.00
_cell.angle_beta   90.00
_cell.angle_gamma   90.00
#
_symmetry.space_group_name_H-M   'P 1'
#
loop_
_entity.id
_entity.type
_entity.pdbx_description
1 polymer ?
#
loop_
_entity_poly.entity_id
_entity_poly.type
_entity_poly.pdbx_seq_one_letter_code
_entity_poly.pdbx_strand_id
1 'polypeptide(L)'
;GPTDGAITTRGGMEVKPHFPINSHPQLDRLIVPGGYGTRPLMHDESVINWLGSFDPRSTRLASVCTGSLLLASVGHLDGKSATTHWTVLDIMEETFPKVKVDRSRHVIMDEEVFTSAGISAGIDLALQMVRLDFGDVQADWTARHMEYAFDSDNFQRRIDMNRS
;
A
#
# COMPACT_ATOMS: atom_id res chain seq x y z
N GLY A 1 -5.54 14.35 -2.81
CA GLY A 1 -5.36 14.84 -1.42
C GLY A 1 -6.60 15.59 -1.00
N PRO A 2 -6.62 16.21 0.19
CA PRO A 2 -7.73 17.06 0.62
C PRO A 2 -7.94 18.29 -0.29
N THR A 3 -6.94 18.60 -1.13
CA THR A 3 -6.96 19.70 -2.11
C THR A 3 -6.94 19.18 -3.55
N ASP A 4 -7.36 20.05 -4.46
CA ASP A 4 -7.28 19.95 -5.93
C ASP A 4 -5.95 20.49 -6.49
N GLY A 5 -5.15 21.17 -5.65
CA GLY A 5 -3.82 21.65 -5.98
C GLY A 5 -2.77 20.55 -6.16
N ALA A 6 -1.64 20.91 -6.77
CA ALA A 6 -0.51 20.03 -6.90
C ALA A 6 0.03 19.58 -5.53
N ILE A 7 0.42 18.32 -5.43
CA ILE A 7 1.00 17.71 -4.23
C ILE A 7 2.50 17.54 -4.47
N THR A 8 3.33 18.14 -3.62
CA THR A 8 4.78 18.02 -3.70
C THR A 8 5.26 16.77 -2.97
N THR A 9 5.99 15.91 -3.69
CA THR A 9 6.65 14.72 -3.11
C THR A 9 7.97 15.10 -2.42
N ARG A 10 8.57 14.18 -1.66
CA ARG A 10 9.86 14.41 -0.94
C ARG A 10 10.98 14.91 -1.85
N GLY A 11 10.98 14.53 -3.13
CA GLY A 11 12.00 14.92 -4.11
C GLY A 11 11.72 16.23 -4.85
N GLY A 12 10.67 16.97 -4.46
CA GLY A 12 10.25 18.21 -5.13
C GLY A 12 9.43 17.98 -6.41
N MET A 13 9.25 16.72 -6.85
CA MET A 13 8.32 16.41 -7.94
C MET A 13 6.90 16.74 -7.50
N GLU A 14 6.18 17.47 -8.35
CA GLU A 14 4.77 17.80 -8.15
C GLU A 14 3.87 16.82 -8.90
N VAL A 15 2.84 16.34 -8.21
CA VAL A 15 1.80 15.49 -8.79
C VAL A 15 0.49 16.26 -8.76
N LYS A 16 -0.09 16.50 -9.94
CA LYS A 16 -1.39 17.17 -10.07
C LYS A 16 -2.52 16.12 -10.01
N PRO A 17 -3.39 16.15 -8.99
CA PRO A 17 -4.53 15.25 -8.95
C PRO A 17 -5.57 15.63 -10.01
N HIS A 18 -6.25 14.63 -10.58
CA HIS A 18 -7.45 14.88 -11.40
C HIS A 18 -8.67 15.22 -10.54
N PHE A 19 -8.72 14.69 -9.32
CA PHE A 19 -9.84 14.81 -8.38
C PHE A 19 -9.33 14.96 -6.94
N PRO A 20 -9.97 15.79 -6.10
CA PRO A 20 -9.74 15.78 -4.66
C PRO A 20 -10.40 14.55 -4.02
N ILE A 21 -10.01 14.20 -2.78
CA ILE A 21 -10.54 13.00 -2.09
C ILE A 21 -12.06 13.05 -1.85
N ASN A 22 -12.66 14.22 -1.77
CA ASN A 22 -14.11 14.37 -1.52
C ASN A 22 -14.93 14.57 -2.80
N SER A 23 -14.31 14.53 -3.99
CA SER A 23 -15.00 14.73 -5.26
C SER A 23 -14.32 13.94 -6.38
N HIS A 24 -14.43 12.61 -6.31
CA HIS A 24 -13.90 11.68 -7.30
C HIS A 24 -14.98 10.66 -7.73
N PRO A 25 -14.86 10.03 -8.92
CA PRO A 25 -15.76 8.93 -9.31
C PRO A 25 -15.59 7.72 -8.39
N GLN A 26 -16.52 6.76 -8.48
CA GLN A 26 -16.36 5.49 -7.77
C GLN A 26 -15.03 4.81 -8.14
N LEU A 27 -14.35 4.26 -7.13
CA LEU A 27 -13.05 3.60 -7.31
C LEU A 27 -13.22 2.08 -7.21
N ASP A 28 -12.70 1.35 -8.20
CA ASP A 28 -12.58 -0.11 -8.13
C ASP A 28 -11.38 -0.53 -7.28
N ARG A 29 -10.37 0.34 -7.17
CA ARG A 29 -9.10 0.13 -6.47
C ARG A 29 -8.69 1.40 -5.75
N LEU A 30 -8.18 1.27 -4.54
CA LEU A 30 -7.52 2.36 -3.80
C LEU A 30 -6.10 1.94 -3.43
N ILE A 31 -5.11 2.73 -3.82
CA ILE A 31 -3.70 2.51 -3.48
C ILE A 31 -3.24 3.64 -2.56
N VAL A 32 -2.86 3.30 -1.34
CA VAL A 32 -2.36 4.25 -0.33
C VAL A 32 -0.83 4.22 -0.29
N PRO A 33 -0.14 5.25 -0.84
CA PRO A 33 1.30 5.31 -0.79
C PRO A 33 1.81 5.64 0.62
N GLY A 34 3.06 5.28 0.88
CA GLY A 34 3.76 5.68 2.09
C GLY A 34 4.43 7.05 1.98
N GLY A 35 5.29 7.34 2.95
CA GLY A 35 6.02 8.60 3.09
C GLY A 35 5.90 9.16 4.50
N TYR A 36 6.72 10.16 4.83
CA TYR A 36 6.68 10.79 6.16
C TYR A 36 5.35 11.45 6.49
N GLY A 37 4.59 11.83 5.46
CA GLY A 37 3.25 12.41 5.62
C GLY A 37 2.21 11.47 6.22
N THR A 38 2.44 10.15 6.25
CA THR A 38 1.43 9.22 6.79
C THR A 38 1.20 9.39 8.28
N ARG A 39 2.23 9.77 9.06
CA ARG A 39 2.13 9.94 10.52
C ARG A 39 1.15 11.05 10.93
N PRO A 40 1.26 12.30 10.44
CA PRO A 40 0.26 13.31 10.75
C PRO A 40 -1.12 12.98 10.17
N LEU A 41 -1.19 12.32 9.00
CA LEU A 41 -2.45 11.94 8.37
C LEU A 41 -3.25 10.87 9.13
N MET A 42 -2.59 10.06 9.98
CA MET A 42 -3.29 9.13 10.88
C MET A 42 -4.22 9.84 11.89
N HIS A 43 -4.01 11.15 12.09
CA HIS A 43 -4.79 11.98 13.00
C HIS A 43 -5.65 13.02 12.26
N ASP A 44 -5.64 12.99 10.93
CA ASP A 44 -6.47 13.87 10.10
C ASP A 44 -7.84 13.22 9.91
N GLU A 45 -8.86 13.73 10.62
CA GLU A 45 -10.21 13.18 10.57
C GLU A 45 -10.80 13.13 9.16
N SER A 46 -10.48 14.09 8.29
CA SER A 46 -10.98 14.10 6.91
C SER A 46 -10.44 12.92 6.12
N VAL A 47 -9.14 12.66 6.25
CA VAL A 47 -8.48 11.54 5.57
C VAL A 47 -8.89 10.20 6.17
N ILE A 48 -8.95 10.08 7.49
CA ILE A 48 -9.35 8.86 8.19
C ILE A 48 -10.81 8.49 7.90
N ASN A 49 -11.73 9.46 7.96
CA ASN A 49 -13.14 9.20 7.63
C ASN A 49 -13.31 8.81 6.16
N TRP A 50 -12.59 9.47 5.25
CA TRP A 50 -12.61 9.13 3.83
C TRP A 50 -12.07 7.71 3.58
N LEU A 51 -10.92 7.36 4.14
CA LEU A 51 -10.35 6.02 4.04
C LEU A 51 -11.25 4.94 4.65
N GLY A 52 -11.86 5.23 5.81
CA GLY A 52 -12.79 4.33 6.49
C GLY A 52 -14.10 4.10 5.74
N SER A 53 -14.46 4.98 4.79
CA SER A 53 -15.71 4.88 4.03
C SER A 53 -15.72 3.78 2.95
N PHE A 54 -14.55 3.23 2.60
CA PHE A 54 -14.44 2.19 1.58
C PHE A 54 -14.81 0.81 2.15
N ASP A 55 -15.68 0.06 1.46
CA ASP A 55 -15.87 -1.38 1.71
C ASP A 55 -14.86 -2.17 0.83
N PRO A 56 -13.93 -2.93 1.43
CA PRO A 56 -12.95 -3.72 0.68
C PRO A 56 -13.57 -4.68 -0.35
N ARG A 57 -14.81 -5.14 -0.13
CA ARG A 57 -15.53 -6.04 -1.04
C ARG A 57 -15.95 -5.37 -2.34
N SER A 58 -16.16 -4.04 -2.34
CA SER A 58 -16.48 -3.27 -3.54
C SER A 58 -15.27 -2.51 -4.09
N THR A 59 -14.33 -2.14 -3.24
CA THR A 59 -13.12 -1.41 -3.61
C THR A 59 -11.92 -2.10 -3.01
N ARG A 60 -11.15 -2.81 -3.83
CA ARG A 60 -9.96 -3.51 -3.33
C ARG A 60 -8.91 -2.49 -2.88
N LEU A 61 -8.38 -2.70 -1.68
CA LEU A 61 -7.46 -1.79 -1.04
C LEU A 61 -6.03 -2.29 -1.17
N ALA A 62 -5.10 -1.38 -1.43
CA ALA A 62 -3.68 -1.68 -1.47
C ALA A 62 -2.91 -0.58 -0.73
N SER A 63 -1.76 -0.93 -0.15
CA SER A 63 -0.83 0.07 0.36
C SER A 63 0.62 -0.31 0.12
N VAL A 64 1.46 0.71 0.03
CA VAL A 64 2.92 0.57 -0.07
C VAL A 64 3.56 1.29 1.10
N CYS A 65 4.57 0.69 1.70
CA CYS A 65 5.40 1.30 2.74
C CYS A 65 4.53 1.70 3.95
N THR A 66 4.69 2.92 4.47
CA THR A 66 3.93 3.41 5.62
C THR A 66 2.46 3.70 5.32
N GLY A 67 1.99 3.55 4.08
CA GLY A 67 0.58 3.68 3.73
C GLY A 67 -0.30 2.65 4.44
N SER A 68 0.27 1.50 4.79
CA SER A 68 -0.42 0.47 5.58
C SER A 68 -0.82 0.94 6.97
N LEU A 69 -0.12 1.92 7.56
CA LEU A 69 -0.48 2.50 8.86
C LEU A 69 -1.80 3.27 8.77
N LEU A 70 -2.09 3.90 7.63
CA LEU A 70 -3.36 4.58 7.40
C LEU A 70 -4.50 3.58 7.26
N LEU A 71 -4.30 2.49 6.50
CA LEU A 71 -5.29 1.41 6.41
C LEU A 71 -5.52 0.74 7.78
N ALA A 72 -4.47 0.54 8.58
CA ALA A 72 -4.59 0.02 9.94
C ALA A 72 -5.39 0.97 10.84
N SER A 73 -5.16 2.27 10.75
CA SER A 73 -5.82 3.28 11.60
C SER A 73 -7.33 3.37 11.43
N VAL A 74 -7.85 2.94 10.28
CA VAL A 74 -9.31 2.86 10.01
C VAL A 74 -9.87 1.44 10.19
N GLY A 75 -9.07 0.49 10.68
CA GLY A 75 -9.48 -0.88 10.96
C GLY A 75 -9.51 -1.81 9.74
N HIS A 76 -9.10 -1.36 8.54
CA HIS A 76 -9.10 -2.20 7.32
C HIS A 76 -8.12 -3.37 7.38
N LEU A 77 -7.20 -3.39 8.35
CA LEU A 77 -6.24 -4.47 8.56
C LEU A 77 -6.54 -5.30 9.82
N ASP A 78 -7.62 -5.03 10.55
CA ASP A 78 -7.97 -5.76 11.77
C ASP A 78 -8.19 -7.25 11.47
N GLY A 79 -7.42 -8.13 12.13
CA GLY A 79 -7.51 -9.58 11.97
C GLY A 79 -6.80 -10.14 10.72
N LYS A 80 -6.29 -9.27 9.84
CA LYS A 80 -5.63 -9.61 8.58
C LYS A 80 -4.12 -9.70 8.72
N SER A 81 -3.50 -10.52 7.87
CA SER A 81 -2.07 -10.47 7.64
C SER A 81 -1.71 -9.22 6.84
N ALA A 82 -0.69 -8.50 7.27
CA ALA A 82 -0.21 -7.30 6.59
C ALA A 82 1.28 -7.09 6.80
N THR A 83 1.89 -6.28 5.96
CA THR A 83 3.28 -5.85 6.12
C THR A 83 3.42 -4.35 5.88
N THR A 84 4.58 -3.80 6.22
CA THR A 84 4.90 -2.38 5.99
C THR A 84 6.40 -2.21 5.69
N HIS A 85 6.86 -0.97 5.57
CA HIS A 85 8.29 -0.71 5.46
C HIS A 85 9.04 -1.26 6.67
N TRP A 86 10.21 -1.85 6.46
CA TRP A 86 10.91 -2.61 7.51
C TRP A 86 11.22 -1.78 8.77
N THR A 87 11.49 -0.48 8.60
CA THR A 87 11.77 0.45 9.71
C THR A 87 10.56 0.80 10.59
N VAL A 88 9.36 0.37 10.23
CA VAL A 88 8.11 0.70 10.94
C VAL A 88 7.30 -0.56 11.30
N LEU A 89 7.88 -1.75 11.18
CA LEU A 89 7.21 -3.00 11.58
C LEU A 89 6.87 -2.99 13.07
N ASP A 90 7.83 -2.64 13.94
CA ASP A 90 7.59 -2.60 15.39
C ASP A 90 6.49 -1.59 15.75
N ILE A 91 6.54 -0.38 15.15
CA ILE A 91 5.51 0.64 15.34
C ILE A 91 4.13 0.12 14.92
N MET A 92 4.04 -0.63 13.82
CA MET A 92 2.78 -1.18 13.34
C MET A 92 2.22 -2.24 14.31
N GLU A 93 3.06 -3.14 14.82
CA GLU A 93 2.68 -4.16 15.80
C GLU A 93 2.22 -3.54 17.13
N GLU A 94 2.96 -2.54 17.62
CA GLU A 94 2.65 -1.85 18.87
C GLU A 94 1.37 -1.01 18.77
N THR A 95 1.17 -0.31 17.65
CA THR A 95 0.04 0.61 17.48
C THR A 95 -1.26 -0.13 17.11
N PHE A 96 -1.14 -1.22 16.36
CA PHE A 96 -2.29 -1.94 15.79
C PHE A 96 -2.24 -3.44 16.13
N PRO A 97 -2.48 -3.82 17.41
CA PRO A 97 -2.27 -5.18 17.90
C PRO A 97 -3.21 -6.24 17.29
N LYS A 98 -4.27 -5.80 16.59
CA LYS A 98 -5.16 -6.71 15.85
C LYS A 98 -4.63 -7.09 14.48
N VAL A 99 -3.62 -6.39 13.97
CA VAL A 99 -3.01 -6.69 12.67
C VAL A 99 -1.98 -7.81 12.86
N LYS A 100 -2.05 -8.85 12.04
CA LYS A 100 -1.08 -9.95 12.04
C LYS A 100 0.11 -9.54 11.19
N VAL A 101 1.05 -8.80 11.77
CA VAL A 101 2.19 -8.26 11.03
C VAL A 101 3.13 -9.39 10.57
N ASP A 102 3.35 -9.46 9.26
CA ASP A 102 4.31 -10.39 8.65
C ASP A 102 5.66 -9.68 8.45
N ARG A 103 6.63 -10.12 9.25
CA ARG A 103 8.00 -9.59 9.23
C ARG A 103 8.89 -10.29 8.19
N SER A 104 8.44 -11.40 7.60
CA SER A 104 9.22 -12.22 6.66
C SER A 104 8.98 -11.85 5.20
N ARG A 105 7.72 -11.56 4.84
CA ARG A 105 7.32 -11.23 3.47
C ARG A 105 7.30 -9.72 3.22
N HIS A 106 7.57 -9.32 1.98
CA HIS A 106 7.53 -7.93 1.53
C HIS A 106 6.28 -7.59 0.71
N VAL A 107 5.51 -8.59 0.25
CA VAL A 107 4.15 -8.44 -0.28
C VAL A 107 3.22 -9.38 0.48
N ILE A 108 2.05 -8.87 0.86
CA ILE A 108 0.97 -9.65 1.48
C ILE A 108 -0.32 -9.34 0.72
N MET A 109 -1.01 -10.41 0.31
CA MET A 109 -2.38 -10.33 -0.21
C MET A 109 -3.30 -11.09 0.75
N ASP A 110 -4.18 -10.37 1.44
CA ASP A 110 -5.15 -10.94 2.39
C ASP A 110 -6.58 -10.52 1.97
N GLU A 111 -7.26 -11.44 1.28
CA GLU A 111 -8.59 -11.23 0.68
C GLU A 111 -8.63 -10.02 -0.26
N GLU A 112 -9.31 -8.92 0.09
CA GLU A 112 -9.40 -7.70 -0.71
C GLU A 112 -8.47 -6.57 -0.23
N VAL A 113 -7.58 -6.83 0.72
CA VAL A 113 -6.64 -5.83 1.26
C VAL A 113 -5.20 -6.28 1.12
N PHE A 114 -4.42 -5.54 0.33
CA PHE A 114 -3.05 -5.86 -0.01
C PHE A 114 -2.07 -4.85 0.59
N THR A 115 -0.90 -5.33 1.02
CA THR A 115 0.13 -4.47 1.60
C THR A 115 1.51 -4.88 1.07
N SER A 116 2.38 -3.90 0.87
CA SER A 116 3.78 -4.15 0.55
C SER A 116 4.72 -3.29 1.38
N ALA A 117 5.98 -3.72 1.42
CA ALA A 117 7.05 -3.04 2.13
C ALA A 117 7.54 -1.80 1.36
N GLY A 118 8.83 -1.71 1.06
CA GLY A 118 9.41 -0.53 0.41
C GLY A 118 9.14 -0.45 -1.10
N ILE A 119 9.90 0.40 -1.77
CA ILE A 119 9.72 0.79 -3.17
C ILE A 119 9.68 -0.43 -4.11
N SER A 120 10.69 -1.30 -4.05
CA SER A 120 10.76 -2.49 -4.90
C SER A 120 9.60 -3.45 -4.66
N ALA A 121 9.19 -3.63 -3.39
CA ALA A 121 8.04 -4.44 -3.03
C ALA A 121 6.71 -3.84 -3.51
N GLY A 122 6.63 -2.51 -3.64
CA GLY A 122 5.50 -1.83 -4.29
C GLY A 122 5.37 -2.17 -5.77
N ILE A 123 6.49 -2.34 -6.48
CA ILE A 123 6.50 -2.80 -7.87
C ILE A 123 6.04 -4.26 -7.96
N ASP A 124 6.57 -5.13 -7.09
CA ASP A 124 6.14 -6.53 -7.00
C ASP A 124 4.63 -6.64 -6.70
N LEU A 125 4.10 -5.84 -5.77
CA LEU A 125 2.66 -5.78 -5.49
C LEU A 125 1.86 -5.33 -6.71
N ALA A 126 2.30 -4.29 -7.43
CA ALA A 126 1.61 -3.82 -8.62
C ALA A 126 1.55 -4.89 -9.72
N LEU A 127 2.66 -5.60 -9.96
CA LEU A 127 2.70 -6.71 -10.93
C LEU A 127 1.85 -7.89 -10.48
N GLN A 128 1.81 -8.19 -9.19
CA GLN A 128 0.93 -9.22 -8.64
C GLN A 128 -0.56 -8.85 -8.75
N MET A 129 -0.91 -7.57 -8.64
CA MET A 129 -2.27 -7.09 -8.92
C MET A 129 -2.62 -7.21 -10.41
N VAL A 130 -1.68 -6.92 -11.31
CA VAL A 130 -1.85 -7.17 -12.76
C VAL A 130 -2.08 -8.65 -13.02
N ARG A 131 -1.28 -9.54 -12.38
CA ARG A 131 -1.44 -11.00 -12.47
C ARG A 131 -2.82 -11.44 -12.01
N LEU A 132 -3.29 -10.92 -10.88
CA LEU A 132 -4.61 -11.25 -10.34
C LEU A 132 -5.76 -10.83 -11.27
N ASP A 133 -5.66 -9.64 -11.88
CA ASP A 133 -6.75 -9.06 -12.67
C ASP A 133 -6.71 -9.52 -14.14
N PHE A 134 -5.55 -9.85 -14.69
CA PHE A 134 -5.36 -10.12 -16.12
C PHE A 134 -4.65 -11.44 -16.45
N GLY A 135 -4.15 -12.17 -15.45
CA GLY A 135 -3.44 -13.44 -15.63
C GLY A 135 -1.91 -13.30 -15.77
N ASP A 136 -1.22 -14.44 -15.71
CA ASP A 136 0.24 -14.51 -15.69
C ASP A 136 0.89 -13.88 -16.93
N VAL A 137 0.33 -14.13 -18.12
CA VAL A 137 0.89 -13.65 -19.40
C VAL A 137 1.03 -12.13 -19.42
N GLN A 138 0.04 -11.40 -18.91
CA GLN A 138 0.02 -9.95 -18.88
C GLN A 138 0.99 -9.40 -17.82
N ALA A 139 1.09 -10.05 -16.66
CA ALA A 139 2.04 -9.67 -15.63
C ALA A 139 3.48 -9.86 -16.10
N ASP A 140 3.80 -11.01 -16.69
CA ASP A 140 5.12 -11.33 -17.24
C ASP A 140 5.49 -10.41 -18.38
N TRP A 141 4.55 -10.12 -19.28
CA TRP A 141 4.78 -9.17 -20.37
C TRP A 141 5.06 -7.76 -19.84
N THR A 142 4.31 -7.30 -18.84
CA THR A 142 4.51 -6.00 -18.21
C THR A 142 5.87 -5.92 -17.52
N ALA A 143 6.23 -6.94 -16.73
CA ALA A 143 7.53 -7.02 -16.08
C ALA A 143 8.68 -7.02 -17.10
N ARG A 144 8.55 -7.80 -18.18
CA ARG A 144 9.51 -7.83 -19.28
C ARG A 144 9.65 -6.48 -19.98
N HIS A 145 8.54 -5.76 -20.20
CA HIS A 145 8.56 -4.44 -20.81
C HIS A 145 9.31 -3.41 -19.95
N MET A 146 9.26 -3.57 -18.63
CA MET A 146 10.01 -2.74 -17.67
C MET A 146 11.46 -3.21 -17.47
N GLU A 147 11.87 -4.32 -18.09
CA GLU A 147 13.12 -5.03 -17.79
C GLU A 147 13.27 -5.37 -16.29
N TYR A 148 12.15 -5.67 -15.63
CA TYR A 148 12.08 -5.95 -14.20
C TYR A 148 12.04 -7.47 -13.93
N ALA A 149 12.94 -7.95 -13.07
CA ALA A 149 12.98 -9.35 -12.66
C ALA A 149 11.88 -9.64 -11.63
N PHE A 150 10.69 -9.97 -12.12
CA PHE A 150 9.53 -10.33 -11.31
C PHE A 150 9.56 -11.83 -10.96
N ASP A 151 9.66 -12.14 -9.67
CA ASP A 151 9.49 -13.50 -9.14
C ASP A 151 8.10 -13.57 -8.49
N SER A 152 7.13 -14.01 -9.27
CA SER A 152 5.71 -13.96 -8.90
C SER A 152 5.32 -14.87 -7.74
N ASP A 153 6.22 -15.79 -7.35
CA ASP A 153 5.96 -16.80 -6.32
C ASP A 153 6.86 -16.62 -5.08
N ASN A 154 7.73 -15.59 -5.08
CA ASN A 154 8.65 -15.32 -3.97
C ASN A 154 8.58 -13.88 -3.46
N PHE A 155 7.76 -13.72 -2.41
CA PHE A 155 7.63 -12.45 -1.70
C PHE A 155 8.43 -12.38 -0.40
N GLN A 156 9.45 -13.22 -0.21
CA GLN A 156 10.33 -13.10 0.96
C GLN A 156 11.12 -11.79 0.92
N ARG A 157 11.27 -11.13 2.06
CA ARG A 157 12.08 -9.90 2.16
C ARG A 157 13.49 -10.16 1.66
N ARG A 158 13.97 -9.26 0.78
CA ARG A 158 15.29 -9.32 0.15
C ARG A 158 16.35 -8.56 0.95
N ILE A 159 16.13 -8.33 2.24
CA ILE A 159 17.02 -7.58 3.14
C ILE A 159 17.28 -8.37 4.42
N ASP A 160 18.46 -8.17 5.01
CA ASP A 160 18.76 -8.69 6.33
C ASP A 160 18.12 -7.81 7.40
N MET A 161 17.12 -8.37 8.09
CA MET A 161 16.36 -7.67 9.13
C MET A 161 17.16 -7.42 10.42
N ASN A 162 18.34 -8.04 10.56
CA ASN A 162 19.22 -7.88 11.73
C ASN A 162 20.34 -6.86 11.52
N ARG A 163 20.41 -6.24 10.34
CA ARG A 163 21.48 -5.30 9.98
C ARG A 163 21.02 -3.87 10.24
N SER A 164 21.59 -3.24 11.28
CA SER A 164 21.40 -1.82 11.63
C SER A 164 22.21 -0.89 10.74
#